data_AF-A0A3D9V8T6-F1
#
_entry.id   AF-A0A3D9V8T6-F1
#
_cell.length_a   1.000
_cell.length_b   1.000
_cell.length_c   1.000
_cell.angle_alpha   90.00
_cell.angle_beta   90.00
_cell.angle_gamma   90.00
#
_symmetry.space_group_name_H-M   'P 1'
#
loop_
_entity.id
_entity.type
_entity.pdbx_description
1 polymer ?
#
loop_
_entity_poly.entity_id
_entity_poly.type
_entity_poly.pdbx_seq_one_letter_code
_entity_poly.pdbx_strand_id
1 'polypeptide(L)'
;MATQASTTPARARRPVRPPRRQRGEGQWALGYREPLNKNEQIKKDDDPLNVRARIENIYAKRGFDSIDPADLRGRFRWWGLYTQRRPGIDGGRTATLEPEELDDRYFMLRVRIDGGQLNVAQLRTIAELSTTYARDTADLTDRQNIQLHWVRIEDVPTIWERLEAVGLQTQEACGDCPRVIIASPVAGIAADEIIDPTPAVREIVRRYIGSPEFSNLPRKYKTALTGHPLHDVAPEVNDVAFVGVRHPEHGPGFDLWVGGGLSTNPMLAQRLGAFVPLEEVPEVWWAVTSVFRDYGYRRLRHRARLKFLVADWGLAKFREVMEQEYLHRRLLDGPAAEPPAVPGDHVGIHRQKDGRYYVGVAPVAGRVSGSTLGKVAEIVAAHGSDRIRTTPYQKLLVLDVAEDKVESLVTSLADVGLEARPSVWRRNTMACTGIEYCKLAIVETKALARRLVDELERRVPELDVPITINVNGCPNSCARIQVADIGLKGQIVLDRQGRQVEGFQVHLGGGLGVDAGFGRKLRGLKVTAAELPDYVERVVRRYLDQREPGERFAHWVTRAPEEALT
;
A
#
# COMPACT_ATOMS: atom_id res chain seq x y z
N MET A 1 -37.67 -36.35 -61.47
CA MET A 1 -36.44 -36.32 -62.28
C MET A 1 -35.42 -35.42 -61.59
N ALA A 2 -34.25 -36.00 -61.28
CA ALA A 2 -32.97 -35.39 -60.90
C ALA A 2 -32.92 -34.37 -59.72
N THR A 3 -32.59 -34.89 -58.55
CA THR A 3 -31.96 -34.18 -57.42
C THR A 3 -30.50 -33.82 -57.75
N GLN A 4 -30.15 -32.54 -57.78
CA GLN A 4 -28.75 -32.09 -57.85
C GLN A 4 -28.20 -31.87 -56.44
N ALA A 5 -27.27 -32.73 -56.04
CA ALA A 5 -26.48 -32.57 -54.82
C ALA A 5 -25.38 -31.52 -55.05
N SER A 6 -25.40 -30.46 -54.25
CA SER A 6 -24.33 -29.46 -54.16
C SER A 6 -23.19 -30.00 -53.28
N THR A 7 -22.04 -30.28 -53.88
CA THR A 7 -20.81 -30.68 -53.19
C THR A 7 -20.06 -29.44 -52.69
N THR A 8 -20.00 -29.25 -51.38
CA THR A 8 -19.18 -28.20 -50.76
C THR A 8 -17.70 -28.62 -50.78
N PRO A 9 -16.74 -27.76 -51.14
CA PRO A 9 -15.32 -28.14 -51.15
C PRO A 9 -14.81 -28.32 -49.72
N ALA A 10 -14.11 -29.44 -49.46
CA ALA A 10 -13.44 -29.68 -48.19
C ALA A 10 -12.40 -28.58 -47.91
N ARG A 11 -12.58 -27.85 -46.81
CA ARG A 11 -11.62 -26.85 -46.32
C ARG A 11 -10.31 -27.57 -45.96
N ALA A 12 -9.24 -27.28 -46.70
CA ALA A 12 -7.90 -27.76 -46.40
C ALA A 12 -7.52 -27.41 -44.94
N ARG A 13 -7.17 -28.43 -44.14
CA ARG A 13 -6.66 -28.24 -42.77
C ARG A 13 -5.37 -27.43 -42.83
N ARG A 14 -5.38 -26.23 -42.25
CA ARG A 14 -4.17 -25.43 -42.02
C ARG A 14 -3.17 -26.26 -41.19
N PRO A 15 -1.88 -26.28 -41.55
CA PRO A 15 -0.88 -26.98 -40.75
C PRO A 15 -0.82 -26.36 -39.36
N VAL A 16 -0.84 -27.22 -38.34
CA VAL A 16 -0.67 -26.84 -36.93
C VAL A 16 0.72 -26.19 -36.83
N ARG A 17 0.76 -24.91 -36.47
CA ARG A 17 2.03 -24.20 -36.22
C ARG A 17 2.80 -24.99 -35.15
N PRO A 18 4.10 -25.26 -35.35
CA PRO A 18 4.91 -25.87 -34.31
C PRO A 18 4.82 -25.02 -33.03
N PRO A 19 4.81 -25.64 -31.84
CA PRO A 19 4.75 -24.91 -30.58
C PRO A 19 5.89 -23.89 -30.57
N ARG A 20 5.53 -22.61 -30.47
CA ARG A 20 6.53 -21.54 -30.32
C ARG A 20 7.36 -21.89 -29.08
N ARG A 21 8.68 -22.03 -29.23
CA ARG A 21 9.62 -22.07 -28.09
C ARG A 21 9.20 -20.98 -27.11
N GLN A 22 8.83 -21.36 -25.89
CA GLN A 22 8.52 -20.40 -24.83
C GLN A 22 9.73 -19.47 -24.70
N ARG A 23 9.53 -18.19 -24.99
CA ARG A 23 10.57 -17.18 -24.79
C ARG A 23 10.77 -17.03 -23.28
N GLY A 24 12.01 -17.04 -22.82
CA GLY A 24 12.33 -16.82 -21.40
C GLY A 24 11.75 -15.50 -20.89
N GLU A 25 11.30 -15.49 -19.64
CA GLU A 25 10.69 -14.31 -18.98
C GLU A 25 11.73 -13.43 -18.26
N GLY A 26 13.02 -13.64 -18.52
CA GLY A 26 14.13 -12.93 -17.85
C GLY A 26 14.48 -13.46 -16.46
N GLN A 27 14.15 -14.73 -16.19
CA GLN A 27 14.38 -15.38 -14.89
C GLN A 27 15.85 -15.77 -14.76
N TRP A 28 16.50 -15.31 -13.70
CA TRP A 28 17.94 -15.48 -13.49
C TRP A 28 18.33 -16.93 -13.21
N ALA A 29 17.53 -17.68 -12.44
CA ALA A 29 17.77 -19.10 -12.18
C ALA A 29 17.73 -19.97 -13.44
N LEU A 30 17.05 -19.51 -14.50
CA LEU A 30 16.98 -20.18 -15.80
C LEU A 30 18.06 -19.72 -16.78
N GLY A 31 19.06 -18.96 -16.31
CA GLY A 31 20.16 -18.45 -17.12
C GLY A 31 19.85 -17.17 -17.91
N TYR A 32 18.64 -16.62 -17.84
CA TYR A 32 18.26 -15.40 -18.57
C TYR A 32 18.67 -14.13 -17.80
N ARG A 33 19.95 -13.74 -17.90
CA ARG A 33 20.49 -12.56 -17.19
C ARG A 33 20.58 -11.28 -18.03
N GLU A 34 20.23 -11.33 -19.30
CA GLU A 34 20.24 -10.13 -20.16
C GLU A 34 19.03 -9.21 -19.88
N PRO A 35 19.23 -7.88 -19.90
CA PRO A 35 18.17 -6.93 -19.61
C PRO A 35 17.16 -6.88 -20.76
N LEU A 36 15.88 -7.09 -20.44
CA LEU A 36 14.79 -7.15 -21.44
C LEU A 36 13.95 -5.87 -21.47
N ASN A 37 14.30 -4.87 -20.66
CA ASN A 37 13.67 -3.55 -20.64
C ASN A 37 14.61 -2.50 -20.03
N LYS A 38 14.30 -1.21 -20.24
CA LYS A 38 15.09 -0.08 -19.73
C LYS A 38 15.33 -0.12 -18.22
N ASN A 39 14.38 -0.61 -17.42
CA ASN A 39 14.57 -0.70 -15.97
C ASN A 39 15.57 -1.78 -15.57
N GLU A 40 15.55 -2.95 -16.21
CA GLU A 40 16.57 -3.98 -15.98
C GLU A 40 17.94 -3.52 -16.49
N GLN A 41 18.00 -2.77 -17.59
CA GLN A 41 19.25 -2.17 -18.09
C GLN A 41 19.86 -1.22 -17.05
N ILE A 42 19.08 -0.25 -16.54
CA ILE A 42 19.55 0.72 -15.52
C ILE A 42 20.14 0.01 -14.28
N LYS A 43 19.53 -1.10 -13.85
CA LYS A 43 20.02 -1.89 -12.71
C LYS A 43 21.27 -2.72 -13.05
N LYS A 44 21.44 -3.14 -14.31
CA LYS A 44 22.65 -3.83 -14.78
C LYS A 44 23.83 -2.87 -14.89
N ASP A 45 23.57 -1.62 -15.27
CA ASP A 45 24.62 -0.61 -15.49
C ASP A 45 25.29 -0.15 -14.19
N ASP A 46 24.57 -0.09 -13.08
CA ASP A 46 25.09 0.26 -11.74
C ASP A 46 24.07 -0.14 -10.67
N ASP A 47 24.53 -0.60 -9.50
CA ASP A 47 23.64 -0.88 -8.36
C ASP A 47 22.91 0.42 -7.99
N PRO A 48 21.56 0.44 -8.00
CA PRO A 48 20.79 1.62 -7.65
C PRO A 48 21.13 2.27 -6.31
N LEU A 49 21.62 1.50 -5.33
CA LEU A 49 22.03 2.04 -4.03
C LEU A 49 23.24 2.99 -4.13
N ASN A 50 24.12 2.80 -5.11
CA ASN A 50 25.33 3.62 -5.30
C ASN A 50 25.02 5.08 -5.64
N VAL A 51 23.79 5.40 -6.07
CA VAL A 51 23.39 6.76 -6.44
C VAL A 51 23.49 7.76 -5.28
N ARG A 52 23.49 7.31 -4.02
CA ARG A 52 23.69 8.18 -2.84
C ARG A 52 24.97 9.00 -2.96
N ALA A 53 26.08 8.36 -3.32
CA ALA A 53 27.36 9.05 -3.48
C ALA A 53 27.29 10.14 -4.56
N ARG A 54 26.56 9.91 -5.66
CA ARG A 54 26.37 10.95 -6.70
C ARG A 54 25.44 12.06 -6.24
N ILE A 55 24.43 11.75 -5.44
CA ILE A 55 23.55 12.75 -4.82
C ILE A 55 24.37 13.69 -3.93
N GLU A 56 25.16 13.16 -3.00
CA GLU A 56 25.94 13.95 -2.04
C GLU A 56 27.05 14.78 -2.71
N ASN A 57 27.76 14.19 -3.67
CA ASN A 57 28.97 14.79 -4.24
C ASN A 57 28.76 15.59 -5.53
N ILE A 58 27.67 15.34 -6.27
CA ILE A 58 27.42 15.96 -7.57
C ILE A 58 26.08 16.68 -7.59
N TYR A 59 24.97 15.93 -7.46
CA TYR A 59 23.64 16.46 -7.78
C TYR A 59 23.16 17.50 -6.78
N ALA A 60 23.40 17.28 -5.47
CA ALA A 60 23.04 18.27 -4.45
C ALA A 60 23.87 19.56 -4.53
N LYS A 61 25.01 19.56 -5.25
CA LYS A 61 25.87 20.74 -5.44
C LYS A 61 25.56 21.49 -6.73
N ARG A 62 25.11 20.77 -7.77
CA ARG A 62 24.88 21.31 -9.12
C ARG A 62 23.40 21.50 -9.46
N GLY A 63 22.50 21.05 -8.59
CA GLY A 63 21.05 21.21 -8.71
C GLY A 63 20.38 20.22 -9.68
N PHE A 64 19.06 20.34 -9.81
CA PHE A 64 18.19 19.37 -10.48
C PHE A 64 18.60 19.05 -11.93
N ASP A 65 18.95 20.07 -12.72
CA ASP A 65 19.24 19.89 -14.15
C ASP A 65 20.56 19.15 -14.41
N SER A 66 21.38 18.95 -13.37
CA SER A 66 22.63 18.17 -13.45
C SER A 66 22.42 16.66 -13.35
N ILE A 67 21.21 16.21 -13.01
CA ILE A 67 20.92 14.82 -12.69
C ILE A 67 20.82 13.98 -13.96
N ASP A 68 21.56 12.87 -14.00
CA ASP A 68 21.44 11.89 -15.09
C ASP A 68 20.00 11.33 -15.17
N PRO A 69 19.37 11.27 -16.36
CA PRO A 69 17.99 10.80 -16.49
C PRO A 69 17.72 9.38 -15.97
N ALA A 70 18.69 8.47 -16.05
CA ALA A 70 18.56 7.11 -15.53
C ALA A 70 18.62 7.07 -14.00
N ASP A 71 19.40 7.97 -13.38
CA ASP A 71 19.38 8.18 -11.95
C ASP A 71 18.05 8.83 -11.51
N LEU A 72 17.66 9.94 -12.14
CA LEU A 72 16.47 10.71 -11.80
C LEU A 72 15.19 9.88 -11.79
N ARG A 73 14.96 9.11 -12.87
CA ARG A 73 13.72 8.33 -13.07
C ARG A 73 13.86 6.87 -12.68
N GLY A 74 15.06 6.44 -12.30
CA GLY A 74 15.40 5.06 -11.94
C GLY A 74 16.00 4.97 -10.53
N ARG A 75 17.31 5.20 -10.40
CA ARG A 75 18.08 4.87 -9.20
C ARG A 75 17.70 5.68 -7.96
N PHE A 76 17.27 6.94 -8.11
CA PHE A 76 16.80 7.78 -6.99
C PHE A 76 15.72 7.11 -6.14
N ARG A 77 14.92 6.23 -6.75
CA ARG A 77 13.86 5.49 -6.04
C ARG A 77 14.42 4.57 -4.95
N TRP A 78 15.65 4.09 -5.06
CA TRP A 78 16.26 3.27 -4.00
C TRP A 78 16.58 4.06 -2.73
N TRP A 79 16.49 5.38 -2.79
CA TRP A 79 16.60 6.25 -1.62
C TRP A 79 15.31 7.02 -1.33
N GLY A 80 14.17 6.45 -1.75
CA GLY A 80 12.86 7.00 -1.42
C GLY A 80 12.51 8.29 -2.15
N LEU A 81 13.27 8.65 -3.19
CA LEU A 81 13.04 9.85 -3.99
C LEU A 81 12.27 9.50 -5.27
N TYR A 82 11.11 10.14 -5.44
CA TYR A 82 10.38 10.18 -6.70
C TYR A 82 10.26 11.62 -7.15
N THR A 83 10.56 11.91 -8.42
CA THR A 83 10.13 13.15 -9.07
C THR A 83 8.62 13.36 -8.89
N GLN A 84 8.21 14.54 -8.45
CA GLN A 84 6.79 14.87 -8.32
C GLN A 84 6.21 15.45 -9.61
N ARG A 85 4.88 15.57 -9.68
CA ARG A 85 4.16 16.15 -10.82
C ARG A 85 4.31 17.66 -10.86
N ARG A 86 4.58 18.20 -12.06
CA ARG A 86 4.51 19.64 -12.33
C ARG A 86 3.06 20.15 -12.25
N PRO A 87 2.78 21.23 -11.52
CA PRO A 87 1.45 21.84 -11.45
C PRO A 87 0.92 22.30 -12.82
N GLY A 88 -0.41 22.43 -12.93
CA GLY A 88 -1.06 22.99 -14.12
C GLY A 88 -1.25 22.04 -15.30
N ILE A 89 -0.87 20.76 -15.17
CA ILE A 89 -1.11 19.75 -16.20
C ILE A 89 -2.42 19.02 -15.93
N ASP A 90 -3.35 19.11 -16.87
CA ASP A 90 -4.63 18.40 -16.83
C ASP A 90 -4.46 16.87 -16.76
N GLY A 91 -5.37 16.21 -16.03
CA GLY A 91 -5.38 14.78 -15.82
C GLY A 91 -5.51 13.95 -17.09
N GLY A 92 -6.27 14.44 -18.07
CA GLY A 92 -6.48 13.80 -19.37
C GLY A 92 -5.23 13.74 -20.24
N ARG A 93 -4.20 14.53 -19.91
CA ARG A 93 -2.90 14.52 -20.59
C ARG A 93 -1.89 13.55 -19.97
N THR A 94 -2.21 12.93 -18.84
CA THR A 94 -1.26 12.07 -18.09
C THR A 94 -0.78 10.86 -18.89
N ALA A 95 -1.62 10.30 -19.77
CA ALA A 95 -1.26 9.15 -20.59
C ALA A 95 -0.69 9.53 -21.97
N THR A 96 -0.69 10.82 -22.34
CA THR A 96 -0.26 11.30 -23.66
C THR A 96 1.06 12.05 -23.64
N LEU A 97 1.44 12.60 -22.48
CA LEU A 97 2.71 13.29 -22.30
C LEU A 97 3.85 12.31 -22.03
N GLU A 98 5.05 12.69 -22.47
CA GLU A 98 6.25 11.96 -22.08
C GLU A 98 6.53 12.14 -20.57
N PRO A 99 7.13 11.15 -19.89
CA PRO A 99 7.39 11.21 -18.45
C PRO A 99 8.15 12.46 -17.99
N GLU A 100 9.05 12.97 -18.82
CA GLU A 100 9.85 14.18 -18.63
C GLU A 100 8.97 15.44 -18.56
N GLU A 101 7.90 15.50 -19.33
CA GLU A 101 7.00 16.67 -19.37
C GLU A 101 6.08 16.75 -18.15
N LEU A 102 5.94 15.64 -17.42
CA LEU A 102 5.20 15.57 -16.17
C LEU A 102 6.07 15.92 -14.96
N ASP A 103 7.40 15.98 -15.11
CA ASP A 103 8.33 16.21 -14.01
C ASP A 103 8.31 17.68 -13.55
N ASP A 104 8.21 17.84 -12.23
CA ASP A 104 8.69 19.04 -11.56
C ASP A 104 10.18 18.87 -11.18
N ARG A 105 10.82 19.98 -10.82
CA ARG A 105 12.19 20.03 -10.28
C ARG A 105 12.28 19.57 -8.82
N TYR A 106 11.15 19.24 -8.20
CA TYR A 106 11.05 18.80 -6.80
C TYR A 106 10.81 17.30 -6.68
N PHE A 107 11.05 16.78 -5.49
CA PHE A 107 10.89 15.38 -5.15
C PHE A 107 9.83 15.17 -4.07
N MET A 108 9.08 14.08 -4.25
CA MET A 108 8.52 13.36 -3.11
C MET A 108 9.64 12.56 -2.46
N LEU A 109 9.81 12.73 -1.15
CA LEU A 109 10.70 11.94 -0.30
C LEU A 109 9.87 11.08 0.64
N ARG A 110 10.16 9.78 0.66
CA ARG A 110 9.50 8.82 1.55
C ARG A 110 10.43 8.39 2.67
N VAL A 111 10.09 8.72 3.90
CA VAL A 111 10.75 8.20 5.11
C VAL A 111 10.32 6.76 5.32
N ARG A 112 11.28 5.84 5.53
CA ARG A 112 11.01 4.42 5.83
C ARG A 112 10.83 4.25 7.34
N ILE A 113 9.69 3.71 7.73
CA ILE A 113 9.29 3.51 9.14
C ILE A 113 8.76 2.08 9.28
N ASP A 114 9.67 1.11 9.40
CA ASP A 114 9.30 -0.30 9.53
C ASP A 114 8.48 -0.53 10.82
N GLY A 115 7.37 -1.26 10.68
CA GLY A 115 6.37 -1.42 11.74
C GLY A 115 5.67 -0.13 12.17
N GLY A 116 5.88 0.98 11.47
CA GLY A 116 5.29 2.28 11.80
C GLY A 116 5.74 2.86 13.13
N GLN A 117 6.84 2.40 13.70
CA GLN A 117 7.27 2.76 15.05
C GLN A 117 8.08 4.06 15.03
N LEU A 118 7.62 5.05 15.80
CA LEU A 118 8.32 6.30 16.02
C LEU A 118 8.39 6.62 17.51
N ASN A 119 9.45 7.30 17.92
CA ASN A 119 9.49 8.04 19.18
C ASN A 119 9.27 9.54 18.96
N VAL A 120 9.18 10.32 20.05
CA VAL A 120 8.92 11.77 19.99
C VAL A 120 10.03 12.49 19.23
N ALA A 121 11.30 12.13 19.46
CA ALA A 121 12.44 12.75 18.79
C ALA A 121 12.37 12.54 17.27
N GLN A 122 12.11 11.31 16.82
CA GLN A 122 11.94 10.95 15.42
C GLN A 122 10.77 11.71 14.77
N LEU A 123 9.62 11.79 15.45
CA LEU A 123 8.45 12.52 14.95
C LEU A 123 8.74 14.02 14.82
N ARG A 124 9.42 14.61 15.82
CA ARG A 124 9.84 16.01 15.81
C ARG A 124 10.82 16.30 14.67
N THR A 125 11.80 15.42 14.45
CA THR A 125 12.73 15.56 13.32
C THR A 125 11.98 15.55 11.99
N ILE A 126 11.03 14.62 11.78
CA ILE A 126 10.22 14.61 10.54
C ILE A 126 9.40 15.91 10.41
N ALA A 127 8.84 16.42 11.50
CA ALA A 127 8.10 17.68 11.53
C ALA A 127 8.96 18.89 11.12
N GLU A 128 10.17 19.01 11.68
CA GLU A 128 11.14 20.06 11.35
C GLU A 128 11.61 19.96 9.90
N LEU A 129 11.85 18.75 9.40
CA LEU A 129 12.22 18.52 8.00
C LEU A 129 11.08 18.91 7.05
N SER A 130 9.84 18.61 7.43
CA SER A 130 8.66 18.97 6.66
C SER A 130 8.49 20.49 6.56
N THR A 131 8.48 21.17 7.70
CA THR A 131 8.37 22.65 7.77
C THR A 131 9.49 23.35 7.02
N THR A 132 10.73 22.86 7.14
CA THR A 132 11.93 23.51 6.59
C THR A 132 12.15 23.22 5.10
N TYR A 133 12.03 21.96 4.70
CA TYR A 133 12.46 21.49 3.37
C TYR A 133 11.32 21.01 2.48
N ALA A 134 10.11 20.87 3.03
CA ALA A 134 8.97 20.28 2.33
C ALA A 134 7.73 21.18 2.28
N ARG A 135 7.90 22.48 2.55
CA ARG A 135 6.79 23.47 2.59
C ARG A 135 5.64 23.03 3.51
N ASP A 136 6.01 22.48 4.66
CA ASP A 136 5.09 21.95 5.66
C ASP A 136 4.24 20.76 5.20
N THR A 137 4.54 20.15 4.04
CA THR A 137 3.80 18.99 3.56
C THR A 137 4.19 17.72 4.31
N ALA A 138 3.20 16.97 4.78
CA ALA A 138 3.38 15.63 5.32
C ALA A 138 2.12 14.78 5.11
N ASP A 139 2.29 13.56 4.62
CA ASP A 139 1.19 12.62 4.40
C ASP A 139 1.52 11.25 5.01
N LEU A 140 0.66 10.78 5.92
CA LEU A 140 0.66 9.39 6.37
C LEU A 140 0.27 8.48 5.21
N THR A 141 1.09 7.48 4.95
CA THR A 141 0.85 6.49 3.89
C THR A 141 0.07 5.31 4.44
N ASP A 142 -0.59 4.57 3.54
CA ASP A 142 -1.24 3.30 3.87
C ASP A 142 -0.22 2.17 4.14
N ARG A 143 1.09 2.50 4.20
CA ARG A 143 2.14 1.55 4.57
C ARG A 143 3.00 2.08 5.71
N GLN A 144 2.39 2.80 6.65
CA GLN A 144 3.04 3.28 7.87
C GLN A 144 4.18 4.31 7.67
N ASN A 145 4.52 4.66 6.44
CA ASN A 145 5.50 5.73 6.19
C ASN A 145 4.88 7.12 6.24
N ILE A 146 5.75 8.13 6.29
CA ILE A 146 5.43 9.54 6.04
C ILE A 146 6.06 9.95 4.70
N GLN A 147 5.30 10.70 3.89
CA GLN A 147 5.79 11.32 2.65
C GLN A 147 5.85 12.83 2.77
N LEU A 148 6.96 13.39 2.31
CA LEU A 148 7.21 14.82 2.16
C LEU A 148 7.22 15.15 0.66
N HIS A 149 6.75 16.32 0.27
CA HIS A 149 6.81 16.84 -1.11
C HIS A 149 7.57 18.16 -1.15
N TRP A 150 7.84 18.70 -2.34
CA TRP A 150 8.60 19.95 -2.52
C TRP A 150 10.07 19.89 -2.08
N VAL A 151 10.61 18.70 -1.85
CA VAL A 151 12.03 18.53 -1.49
C VAL A 151 12.90 18.85 -2.70
N ARG A 152 13.94 19.65 -2.52
CA ARG A 152 14.94 19.93 -3.55
C ARG A 152 16.13 19.00 -3.40
N ILE A 153 16.85 18.71 -4.49
CA ILE A 153 17.99 17.79 -4.45
C ILE A 153 19.12 18.30 -3.55
N GLU A 154 19.27 19.62 -3.47
CA GLU A 154 20.25 20.33 -2.66
C GLU A 154 20.07 20.06 -1.16
N ASP A 155 18.82 19.84 -0.73
CA ASP A 155 18.47 19.65 0.67
C ASP A 155 18.60 18.18 1.11
N VAL A 156 18.61 17.24 0.16
CA VAL A 156 18.55 15.79 0.44
C VAL A 156 19.68 15.30 1.38
N PRO A 157 20.96 15.69 1.20
CA PRO A 157 22.01 15.25 2.13
C PRO A 157 21.76 15.68 3.57
N THR A 158 21.28 16.92 3.78
CA THR A 158 20.95 17.43 5.13
C THR A 158 19.74 16.69 5.72
N ILE A 159 18.74 16.39 4.88
CA ILE A 159 17.58 15.60 5.31
C ILE A 159 18.03 14.20 5.77
N TRP A 160 18.91 13.53 5.01
CA TRP A 160 19.44 12.23 5.41
C TRP A 160 20.24 12.30 6.70
N GLU A 161 21.16 13.25 6.83
CA GLU A 161 21.95 13.45 8.06
C GLU A 161 21.04 13.56 9.30
N ARG A 162 19.99 14.39 9.22
CA ARG A 162 19.04 14.57 10.33
C ARG A 162 18.19 13.34 10.62
N LEU A 163 17.72 12.64 9.59
CA LEU A 163 16.98 11.38 9.78
C LEU A 163 17.87 10.31 10.41
N GLU A 164 19.09 10.16 9.92
CA GLU A 164 20.06 9.17 10.39
C GLU A 164 20.49 9.43 11.84
N ALA A 165 20.61 10.70 12.23
CA ALA A 165 20.89 11.10 13.61
C ALA A 165 19.84 10.62 14.63
N VAL A 166 18.61 10.33 14.19
CA VAL A 166 17.54 9.75 15.01
C VAL A 166 17.20 8.30 14.62
N GLY A 167 18.06 7.65 13.84
CA GLY A 167 17.92 6.24 13.45
C GLY A 167 16.86 5.96 12.38
N LEU A 168 16.42 6.99 11.63
CA LEU A 168 15.53 6.85 10.47
C LEU A 168 16.33 6.83 9.16
N GLN A 169 15.70 6.31 8.10
CA GLN A 169 16.30 6.21 6.77
C GLN A 169 15.27 6.31 5.64
N THR A 170 15.73 6.45 4.40
CA THR A 170 14.88 6.39 3.19
C THR A 170 15.26 5.23 2.26
N GLN A 171 16.27 4.45 2.65
CA GLN A 171 16.81 3.33 1.88
C GLN A 171 15.73 2.30 1.54
N GLU A 172 15.62 1.96 0.27
CA GLU A 172 14.66 1.02 -0.31
C GLU A 172 13.19 1.31 0.00
N ALA A 173 12.86 2.55 0.40
CA ALA A 173 11.47 2.97 0.61
C ALA A 173 10.66 2.90 -0.71
N CYS A 174 11.35 3.01 -1.83
CA CYS A 174 10.84 2.96 -3.20
C CYS A 174 11.74 2.04 -4.06
N GLY A 175 11.49 1.92 -5.38
CA GLY A 175 12.32 1.06 -6.25
C GLY A 175 11.80 -0.36 -6.44
N ASP A 176 12.63 -1.18 -7.11
CA ASP A 176 12.42 -2.61 -7.38
C ASP A 176 13.23 -3.46 -6.38
N CYS A 177 12.86 -3.30 -5.11
CA CYS A 177 13.48 -3.87 -3.92
C CYS A 177 12.43 -3.99 -2.78
N PRO A 178 12.78 -4.54 -1.61
CA PRO A 178 11.89 -4.62 -0.45
C PRO A 178 11.46 -3.24 0.06
N ARG A 179 10.17 -2.97 0.00
CA ARG A 179 9.56 -1.77 0.60
C ARG A 179 9.59 -1.85 2.12
N VAL A 180 9.10 -0.79 2.77
CA VAL A 180 8.76 -0.82 4.20
C VAL A 180 8.00 -2.10 4.55
N ILE A 181 8.45 -2.73 5.63
CA ILE A 181 7.82 -3.85 6.28
C ILE A 181 6.72 -3.27 7.18
N ILE A 182 5.46 -3.54 6.83
CA ILE A 182 4.37 -3.11 7.70
C ILE A 182 4.18 -4.14 8.80
N ALA A 183 3.89 -3.67 10.01
CA ALA A 183 3.59 -4.52 11.15
C ALA A 183 2.44 -3.97 11.97
N SER A 184 1.82 -4.82 12.80
CA SER A 184 0.73 -4.43 13.69
C SER A 184 1.11 -3.13 14.45
N PRO A 185 0.29 -2.06 14.38
CA PRO A 185 0.55 -0.83 15.11
C PRO A 185 0.60 -1.03 16.63
N VAL A 186 -0.01 -2.10 17.14
CA VAL A 186 -0.13 -2.41 18.57
C VAL A 186 0.69 -3.65 18.95
N ALA A 187 1.64 -4.04 18.10
CA ALA A 187 2.60 -5.09 18.36
C ALA A 187 3.33 -4.87 19.70
N GLY A 188 3.32 -5.90 20.54
CA GLY A 188 3.94 -5.93 21.85
C GLY A 188 3.10 -5.32 22.97
N ILE A 189 1.89 -4.81 22.71
CA ILE A 189 1.06 -4.15 23.73
C ILE A 189 -0.42 -4.58 23.73
N ALA A 190 -0.95 -5.05 22.61
CA ALA A 190 -2.35 -5.47 22.52
C ALA A 190 -2.62 -6.65 23.46
N ALA A 191 -3.75 -6.62 24.15
CA ALA A 191 -4.11 -7.65 25.13
C ALA A 191 -4.46 -9.00 24.47
N ASP A 192 -4.93 -8.95 23.23
CA ASP A 192 -5.39 -10.07 22.42
C ASP A 192 -4.39 -10.48 21.32
N GLU A 193 -3.18 -9.90 21.29
CA GLU A 193 -2.17 -10.31 20.34
C GLU A 193 -1.73 -11.77 20.57
N ILE A 194 -1.59 -12.52 19.48
CA ILE A 194 -1.09 -13.89 19.52
C ILE A 194 0.41 -13.90 19.76
N ILE A 195 1.14 -13.00 19.08
CA ILE A 195 2.60 -12.92 19.10
C ILE A 195 3.07 -11.52 18.65
N ASP A 196 4.14 -10.99 19.25
CA ASP A 196 4.74 -9.73 18.80
C ASP A 196 5.73 -9.99 17.64
N PRO A 197 5.47 -9.52 16.41
CA PRO A 197 6.37 -9.71 15.27
C PRO A 197 7.58 -8.76 15.26
N THR A 198 7.65 -7.78 16.17
CA THR A 198 8.68 -6.73 16.17
C THR A 198 10.11 -7.26 16.11
N PRO A 199 10.50 -8.32 16.85
CA PRO A 199 11.85 -8.88 16.75
C PRO A 199 12.21 -9.34 15.33
N ALA A 200 11.29 -10.00 14.64
CA ALA A 200 11.51 -10.45 13.26
C ALA A 200 11.62 -9.29 12.28
N VAL A 201 10.79 -8.24 12.43
CA VAL A 201 10.89 -7.01 11.61
C VAL A 201 12.27 -6.38 11.76
N ARG A 202 12.74 -6.20 13.00
CA ARG A 202 14.07 -5.62 13.28
C ARG A 202 15.19 -6.44 12.65
N GLU A 203 15.09 -7.76 12.73
CA GLU A 203 16.12 -8.65 12.21
C GLU A 203 16.15 -8.67 10.67
N ILE A 204 14.99 -8.63 10.00
CA ILE A 204 14.93 -8.49 8.55
C ILE A 204 15.54 -7.14 8.12
N VAL A 205 15.19 -6.05 8.80
CA VAL A 205 15.76 -4.73 8.51
C VAL A 205 17.27 -4.75 8.66
N ARG A 206 17.78 -5.26 9.79
CA ARG A 206 19.21 -5.30 10.09
C ARG A 206 20.02 -6.15 9.11
N ARG A 207 19.48 -7.29 8.68
CA ARG A 207 20.22 -8.24 7.81
C ARG A 207 20.18 -7.85 6.34
N TYR A 208 19.05 -7.34 5.86
CA TYR A 208 18.74 -7.38 4.42
C TYR A 208 18.44 -6.03 3.79
N ILE A 209 17.99 -5.04 4.57
CA ILE A 209 17.70 -3.71 4.02
C ILE A 209 19.01 -2.96 3.82
N GLY A 210 19.22 -2.47 2.61
CA GLY A 210 20.48 -1.90 2.14
C GLY A 210 21.50 -2.91 1.64
N SER A 211 21.18 -4.21 1.69
CA SER A 211 22.05 -5.25 1.13
C SER A 211 21.97 -5.29 -0.40
N PRO A 212 23.10 -5.41 -1.12
CA PRO A 212 23.11 -5.66 -2.57
C PRO A 212 22.37 -6.94 -2.97
N GLU A 213 22.18 -7.87 -2.02
CA GLU A 213 21.47 -9.13 -2.26
C GLU A 213 20.03 -8.93 -2.77
N PHE A 214 19.34 -7.91 -2.26
CA PHE A 214 17.94 -7.62 -2.58
C PHE A 214 17.70 -6.21 -3.13
N SER A 215 18.78 -5.47 -3.45
CA SER A 215 18.69 -4.21 -4.18
C SER A 215 18.18 -4.40 -5.62
N ASN A 216 18.23 -5.61 -6.19
CA ASN A 216 17.82 -5.88 -7.58
C ASN A 216 16.75 -6.98 -7.68
N LEU A 217 15.51 -6.67 -7.30
CA LEU A 217 14.35 -7.53 -7.52
C LEU A 217 13.67 -7.24 -8.87
N PRO A 218 12.84 -8.16 -9.40
CA PRO A 218 12.10 -7.93 -10.64
C PRO A 218 11.13 -6.72 -10.58
N ARG A 219 10.57 -6.46 -9.39
CA ARG A 219 9.69 -5.33 -9.11
C ARG A 219 9.63 -5.05 -7.60
N LYS A 220 8.93 -4.00 -7.19
CA LYS A 220 8.60 -3.73 -5.76
C LYS A 220 8.11 -4.99 -5.03
N TYR A 221 8.61 -5.17 -3.81
CA TYR A 221 8.28 -6.29 -2.93
C TYR A 221 7.74 -5.78 -1.59
N LYS A 222 6.52 -6.17 -1.23
CA LYS A 222 5.79 -5.70 -0.04
C LYS A 222 5.68 -6.83 0.98
N THR A 223 6.10 -6.53 2.19
CA THR A 223 6.08 -7.44 3.34
C THR A 223 5.10 -6.94 4.39
N ALA A 224 4.39 -7.84 5.07
CA ALA A 224 3.52 -7.55 6.21
C ALA A 224 3.66 -8.61 7.33
N LEU A 225 3.74 -8.19 8.59
CA LEU A 225 3.76 -9.10 9.74
C LEU A 225 2.74 -8.65 10.78
N THR A 226 1.82 -9.51 11.18
CA THR A 226 0.92 -9.21 12.30
C THR A 226 0.75 -10.45 13.15
N GLY A 227 0.77 -10.28 14.47
CA GLY A 227 0.27 -11.29 15.39
C GLY A 227 -1.11 -10.97 15.94
N HIS A 228 -1.76 -9.91 15.45
CA HIS A 228 -3.08 -9.51 15.94
C HIS A 228 -4.18 -10.27 15.18
N PRO A 229 -5.21 -10.80 15.87
CA PRO A 229 -6.33 -11.49 15.23
C PRO A 229 -7.14 -10.63 14.26
N LEU A 230 -7.01 -9.30 14.30
CA LEU A 230 -7.76 -8.37 13.44
C LEU A 230 -7.12 -8.16 12.07
N HIS A 231 -6.02 -8.85 11.74
CA HIS A 231 -5.30 -8.71 10.47
C HIS A 231 -5.04 -7.25 10.07
N ASP A 232 -4.60 -6.45 11.04
CA ASP A 232 -4.42 -5.00 11.00
C ASP A 232 -3.32 -4.48 10.04
N VAL A 233 -2.80 -5.36 9.16
CA VAL A 233 -1.77 -5.09 8.15
C VAL A 233 -2.21 -5.46 6.73
N ALA A 234 -3.48 -5.81 6.53
CA ALA A 234 -4.02 -6.24 5.23
C ALA A 234 -3.14 -7.33 4.56
N PRO A 235 -2.88 -8.47 5.24
CA PRO A 235 -1.94 -9.49 4.77
C PRO A 235 -2.26 -10.01 3.35
N GLU A 236 -3.54 -10.02 2.97
CA GLU A 236 -4.06 -10.49 1.68
C GLU A 236 -3.50 -9.73 0.47
N VAL A 237 -2.95 -8.52 0.64
CA VAL A 237 -2.53 -7.66 -0.47
C VAL A 237 -1.02 -7.38 -0.51
N ASN A 238 -0.23 -8.15 0.23
CA ASN A 238 1.23 -8.08 0.28
C ASN A 238 1.87 -9.22 -0.53
N ASP A 239 3.11 -9.00 -1.01
CA ASP A 239 3.84 -10.03 -1.77
C ASP A 239 4.20 -11.22 -0.86
N VAL A 240 4.52 -10.94 0.40
CA VAL A 240 4.65 -11.91 1.50
C VAL A 240 3.98 -11.37 2.76
N ALA A 241 3.30 -12.23 3.51
CA ALA A 241 2.80 -11.89 4.84
C ALA A 241 2.99 -13.04 5.84
N PHE A 242 3.22 -12.68 7.10
CA PHE A 242 3.28 -13.59 8.24
C PHE A 242 2.13 -13.22 9.18
N VAL A 243 1.15 -14.11 9.33
CA VAL A 243 -0.10 -13.84 10.04
C VAL A 243 -0.17 -14.71 11.29
N GLY A 244 -0.36 -14.09 12.46
CA GLY A 244 -0.33 -14.77 13.75
C GLY A 244 -1.34 -15.89 13.83
N VAL A 245 -0.87 -17.05 14.28
CA VAL A 245 -1.70 -18.24 14.50
C VAL A 245 -1.16 -19.03 15.69
N ARG A 246 -2.03 -19.81 16.35
CA ARG A 246 -1.62 -20.77 17.38
C ARG A 246 -1.60 -22.16 16.75
N HIS A 247 -0.41 -22.73 16.58
CA HIS A 247 -0.26 -24.12 16.18
C HIS A 247 -0.65 -25.05 17.34
N PRO A 248 -1.44 -26.12 17.11
CA PRO A 248 -1.86 -27.03 18.18
C PRO A 248 -0.70 -27.67 18.95
N GLU A 249 0.42 -27.96 18.26
CA GLU A 249 1.58 -28.62 18.85
C GLU A 249 2.77 -27.68 19.15
N HIS A 250 2.84 -26.52 18.47
CA HIS A 250 4.03 -25.66 18.49
C HIS A 250 3.76 -24.27 19.09
N GLY A 251 2.52 -24.00 19.52
CA GLY A 251 2.16 -22.74 20.17
C GLY A 251 2.09 -21.56 19.18
N PRO A 252 2.30 -20.32 19.66
CA PRO A 252 2.21 -19.11 18.84
C PRO A 252 3.29 -19.04 17.76
N GLY A 253 2.90 -18.69 16.54
CA GLY A 253 3.80 -18.40 15.43
C GLY A 253 3.03 -17.78 14.27
N PHE A 254 3.46 -18.02 13.04
CA PHE A 254 2.90 -17.36 11.86
C PHE A 254 2.50 -18.35 10.77
N ASP A 255 1.32 -18.14 10.20
CA ASP A 255 0.86 -18.70 8.94
C ASP A 255 1.46 -17.86 7.78
N LEU A 256 2.15 -18.52 6.84
CA LEU A 256 2.86 -17.87 5.74
C LEU A 256 1.97 -17.69 4.50
N TRP A 257 1.85 -16.46 4.02
CA TRP A 257 1.03 -16.08 2.87
C TRP A 257 1.90 -15.45 1.77
N VAL A 258 1.65 -15.77 0.51
CA VAL A 258 2.45 -15.26 -0.63
C VAL A 258 1.59 -14.86 -1.83
N GLY A 259 2.08 -13.91 -2.62
CA GLY A 259 1.53 -13.62 -3.96
C GLY A 259 0.39 -12.61 -4.02
N GLY A 260 0.26 -11.70 -3.06
CA GLY A 260 -0.77 -10.66 -3.06
C GLY A 260 -0.42 -9.39 -3.85
N GLY A 261 -1.44 -8.70 -4.34
CA GLY A 261 -1.32 -7.32 -4.79
C GLY A 261 -2.44 -6.86 -5.72
N LEU A 262 -2.80 -5.58 -5.59
CA LEU A 262 -3.97 -4.98 -6.25
C LEU A 262 -3.66 -4.49 -7.68
N SER A 263 -3.26 -3.24 -7.92
CA SER A 263 -2.97 -2.72 -9.28
C SER A 263 -4.10 -3.05 -10.30
N THR A 264 -3.81 -3.08 -11.59
CA THR A 264 -4.78 -3.37 -12.66
C THR A 264 -5.29 -4.82 -12.71
N ASN A 265 -4.49 -5.80 -12.24
CA ASN A 265 -4.86 -7.21 -12.18
C ASN A 265 -4.79 -7.69 -10.72
N PRO A 266 -5.85 -7.48 -9.91
CA PRO A 266 -5.82 -7.76 -8.48
C PRO A 266 -5.78 -9.26 -8.18
N MET A 267 -4.94 -9.67 -7.23
CA MET A 267 -4.81 -11.04 -6.75
C MET A 267 -4.59 -11.01 -5.24
N LEU A 268 -5.30 -11.87 -4.50
CA LEU A 268 -5.10 -12.03 -3.07
C LEU A 268 -3.88 -12.94 -2.83
N ALA A 269 -3.13 -12.66 -1.77
CA ALA A 269 -2.12 -13.55 -1.26
C ALA A 269 -2.79 -14.85 -0.82
N GLN A 270 -2.11 -15.96 -1.05
CA GLN A 270 -2.62 -17.27 -0.72
C GLN A 270 -1.74 -17.90 0.35
N ARG A 271 -2.37 -18.66 1.26
CA ARG A 271 -1.67 -19.41 2.29
C ARG A 271 -0.76 -20.45 1.66
N LEU A 272 0.47 -20.56 2.13
CA LEU A 272 1.40 -21.62 1.73
C LEU A 272 1.15 -22.94 2.49
N GLY A 273 0.31 -22.89 3.53
CA GLY A 273 0.05 -24.02 4.43
C GLY A 273 1.20 -24.31 5.39
N ALA A 274 2.09 -23.33 5.61
CA ALA A 274 3.28 -23.47 6.42
C ALA A 274 3.17 -22.63 7.71
N PHE A 275 3.59 -23.23 8.82
CA PHE A 275 3.79 -22.57 10.11
C PHE A 275 5.25 -22.15 10.27
N VAL A 276 5.47 -20.93 10.75
CA VAL A 276 6.80 -20.33 10.94
C VAL A 276 6.92 -19.78 12.37
N PRO A 277 7.81 -20.32 13.20
CA PRO A 277 8.18 -19.73 14.49
C PRO A 277 8.80 -18.34 14.32
N LEU A 278 8.67 -17.47 15.33
CA LEU A 278 9.13 -16.07 15.26
C LEU A 278 10.60 -15.94 14.88
N GLU A 279 11.45 -16.79 15.44
CA GLU A 279 12.89 -16.84 15.22
C GLU A 279 13.28 -17.23 13.79
N GLU A 280 12.42 -17.97 13.08
CA GLU A 280 12.66 -18.40 11.70
C GLU A 280 12.13 -17.41 10.65
N VAL A 281 11.27 -16.46 11.05
CA VAL A 281 10.65 -15.49 10.13
C VAL A 281 11.68 -14.78 9.24
N PRO A 282 12.84 -14.28 9.73
CA PRO A 282 13.83 -13.64 8.86
C PRO A 282 14.43 -14.57 7.81
N GLU A 283 14.69 -15.84 8.14
CA GLU A 283 15.22 -16.84 7.22
C GLU A 283 14.18 -17.20 6.14
N VAL A 284 12.93 -17.42 6.55
CA VAL A 284 11.84 -17.72 5.63
C VAL A 284 11.53 -16.53 4.72
N TRP A 285 11.57 -15.31 5.25
CA TRP A 285 11.46 -14.09 4.46
C TRP A 285 12.57 -13.99 3.40
N TRP A 286 13.81 -14.32 3.78
CA TRP A 286 14.95 -14.37 2.86
C TRP A 286 14.72 -15.38 1.73
N ALA A 287 14.19 -16.57 2.04
CA ALA A 287 13.92 -17.59 1.05
C ALA A 287 12.84 -17.15 0.04
N VAL A 288 11.70 -16.61 0.52
CA VAL A 288 10.64 -16.09 -0.37
C VAL A 288 11.16 -14.96 -1.26
N THR A 289 11.97 -14.06 -0.69
CA THR A 289 12.55 -12.92 -1.44
C THR A 289 13.56 -13.41 -2.48
N SER A 290 14.35 -14.42 -2.17
CA SER A 290 15.32 -15.05 -3.08
C SER A 290 14.63 -15.78 -4.23
N VAL A 291 13.56 -16.55 -3.97
CA VAL A 291 12.72 -17.13 -5.02
C VAL A 291 12.21 -16.02 -5.96
N PHE A 292 11.76 -14.89 -5.41
CA PHE A 292 11.31 -13.79 -6.25
C PHE A 292 12.45 -13.16 -7.07
N ARG A 293 13.64 -12.97 -6.47
CA ARG A 293 14.83 -12.45 -7.16
C ARG A 293 15.19 -13.29 -8.38
N ASP A 294 15.20 -14.61 -8.19
CA ASP A 294 15.80 -15.56 -9.12
C ASP A 294 14.80 -16.10 -10.14
N TYR A 295 13.55 -16.32 -9.74
CA TYR A 295 12.50 -16.87 -10.60
C TYR A 295 11.43 -15.87 -11.02
N GLY A 296 11.40 -14.66 -10.46
CA GLY A 296 10.41 -13.66 -10.84
C GLY A 296 10.63 -13.11 -12.26
N TYR A 297 9.55 -12.75 -12.93
CA TYR A 297 9.58 -12.31 -14.32
C TYR A 297 10.15 -10.90 -14.46
N ARG A 298 11.10 -10.72 -15.38
CA ARG A 298 11.80 -9.46 -15.65
C ARG A 298 11.55 -8.92 -17.05
N ARG A 299 10.78 -9.63 -17.90
CA ARG A 299 10.48 -9.20 -19.27
C ARG A 299 9.49 -8.03 -19.32
N LEU A 300 8.25 -8.25 -18.87
CA LEU A 300 7.17 -7.26 -18.94
C LEU A 300 6.93 -6.58 -17.59
N ARG A 301 7.10 -5.26 -17.50
CA ARG A 301 6.96 -4.49 -16.26
C ARG A 301 5.59 -4.65 -15.56
N HIS A 302 4.52 -4.82 -16.34
CA HIS A 302 3.17 -5.03 -15.80
C HIS A 302 2.90 -6.48 -15.36
N ARG A 303 3.81 -7.42 -15.67
CA ARG A 303 3.76 -8.84 -15.28
C ARG A 303 4.94 -9.26 -14.37
N ALA A 304 5.66 -8.29 -13.77
CA ALA A 304 6.91 -8.55 -13.02
C ALA A 304 6.76 -8.69 -11.49
N ARG A 305 5.52 -8.69 -10.96
CA ARG A 305 5.26 -8.85 -9.51
C ARG A 305 5.19 -10.32 -9.12
N LEU A 306 5.54 -10.64 -7.87
CA LEU A 306 5.53 -12.01 -7.33
C LEU A 306 4.19 -12.73 -7.54
N LYS A 307 3.07 -12.02 -7.41
CA LYS A 307 1.73 -12.58 -7.65
C LYS A 307 1.58 -13.33 -8.98
N PHE A 308 2.27 -12.92 -10.04
CA PHE A 308 2.20 -13.61 -11.34
C PHE A 308 3.00 -14.91 -11.34
N LEU A 309 4.14 -14.94 -10.66
CA LEU A 309 4.92 -16.16 -10.48
C LEU A 309 4.12 -17.17 -9.65
N VAL A 310 3.55 -16.74 -8.52
CA VAL A 310 2.71 -17.60 -7.66
C VAL A 310 1.49 -18.12 -8.43
N ALA A 311 0.85 -17.28 -9.24
CA ALA A 311 -0.29 -17.69 -10.07
C ALA A 311 0.08 -18.75 -11.12
N ASP A 312 1.23 -18.59 -11.78
CA ASP A 312 1.66 -19.50 -12.84
C ASP A 312 2.26 -20.81 -12.27
N TRP A 313 2.91 -20.76 -11.11
CA TRP A 313 3.50 -21.95 -10.47
C TRP A 313 2.52 -22.74 -9.61
N GLY A 314 1.56 -22.05 -8.99
CA GLY A 314 0.80 -22.60 -7.87
C GLY A 314 1.64 -22.73 -6.59
N LEU A 315 0.94 -22.93 -5.48
CA LEU A 315 1.55 -22.95 -4.15
C LEU A 315 2.46 -24.15 -3.90
N ALA A 316 2.07 -25.34 -4.39
CA ALA A 316 2.84 -26.56 -4.19
C ALA A 316 4.26 -26.43 -4.77
N LYS A 317 4.37 -26.00 -6.03
CA LYS A 317 5.67 -25.77 -6.67
C LYS A 317 6.44 -24.63 -6.00
N PHE A 318 5.77 -23.55 -5.61
CA PHE A 318 6.42 -22.45 -4.92
C PHE A 318 7.06 -22.90 -3.60
N ARG A 319 6.30 -23.65 -2.78
CA ARG A 319 6.78 -24.22 -1.52
C ARG A 319 7.92 -25.20 -1.77
N GLU A 320 7.78 -26.10 -2.73
CA GLU A 320 8.79 -27.08 -3.09
C GLU A 320 10.13 -26.43 -3.44
N VAL A 321 10.12 -25.45 -4.36
CA VAL A 321 11.34 -24.73 -4.77
C VAL A 321 11.95 -23.98 -3.59
N MET A 322 11.13 -23.31 -2.77
CA MET A 322 11.62 -22.59 -1.59
C MET A 322 12.29 -23.53 -0.57
N GLU A 323 11.66 -24.67 -0.27
CA GLU A 323 12.16 -25.65 0.69
C GLU A 323 13.41 -26.39 0.18
N GLN A 324 13.46 -26.75 -1.10
CA GLN A 324 14.56 -27.54 -1.67
C GLN A 324 15.78 -26.69 -2.04
N GLU A 325 15.58 -25.55 -2.70
CA GLU A 325 16.67 -24.77 -3.29
C GLU A 325 17.22 -23.69 -2.34
N TYR A 326 16.44 -23.24 -1.35
CA TYR A 326 16.83 -22.12 -0.49
C TYR A 326 16.91 -22.51 0.99
N LEU A 327 15.84 -23.07 1.57
CA LEU A 327 15.83 -23.44 2.99
C LEU A 327 16.56 -24.76 3.28
N HIS A 328 16.65 -25.64 2.28
CA HIS A 328 17.17 -27.01 2.42
C HIS A 328 16.53 -27.84 3.54
N ARG A 329 15.28 -27.53 3.87
CA ARG A 329 14.44 -28.22 4.86
C ARG A 329 12.98 -27.98 4.54
N ARG A 330 12.11 -28.88 5.03
CA ARG A 330 10.66 -28.66 5.00
C ARG A 330 10.26 -27.65 6.07
N LEU A 331 9.29 -26.80 5.75
CA LEU A 331 8.59 -26.03 6.76
C LEU A 331 7.56 -26.91 7.47
N LEU A 332 7.29 -26.59 8.73
CA LEU A 332 6.19 -27.18 9.47
C LEU A 332 4.87 -26.86 8.77
N ASP A 333 3.95 -27.82 8.72
CA ASP A 333 2.59 -27.54 8.28
C ASP A 333 1.86 -26.69 9.32
N GLY A 334 0.91 -25.85 8.88
CA GLY A 334 0.27 -24.88 9.76
C GLY A 334 -1.23 -24.69 9.54
N PRO A 335 -2.01 -24.47 10.61
CA PRO A 335 -3.42 -24.09 10.49
C PRO A 335 -3.56 -22.70 9.88
N ALA A 336 -4.76 -22.41 9.38
CA ALA A 336 -5.09 -21.07 8.89
C ALA A 336 -5.23 -20.08 10.04
N ALA A 337 -4.70 -18.87 9.85
CA ALA A 337 -5.12 -17.74 10.68
C ALA A 337 -6.61 -17.47 10.44
N GLU A 338 -7.38 -17.28 11.51
CA GLU A 338 -8.81 -17.02 11.43
C GLU A 338 -9.07 -15.64 10.80
N PRO A 339 -9.85 -15.55 9.71
CA PRO A 339 -10.15 -14.27 9.10
C PRO A 339 -11.03 -13.42 10.03
N PRO A 340 -10.68 -12.15 10.30
CA PRO A 340 -11.49 -11.29 11.16
C PRO A 340 -12.78 -10.87 10.45
N ALA A 341 -13.82 -10.60 11.26
CA ALA A 341 -15.06 -10.01 10.76
C ALA A 341 -14.82 -8.64 10.13
N VAL A 342 -14.05 -7.78 10.79
CA VAL A 342 -13.65 -6.46 10.28
C VAL A 342 -12.15 -6.29 10.52
N PRO A 343 -11.35 -5.93 9.50
CA PRO A 343 -9.94 -5.64 9.70
C PRO A 343 -9.70 -4.50 10.69
N GLY A 344 -8.68 -4.62 11.54
CA GLY A 344 -8.38 -3.64 12.59
C GLY A 344 -7.70 -2.36 12.06
N ASP A 345 -8.24 -1.19 12.40
CA ASP A 345 -7.63 0.11 12.11
C ASP A 345 -7.01 0.81 13.34
N HIS A 346 -7.33 0.30 14.53
CA HIS A 346 -6.90 0.77 15.85
C HIS A 346 -7.29 2.21 16.22
N VAL A 347 -8.29 2.80 15.56
CA VAL A 347 -8.86 4.09 15.96
C VAL A 347 -9.68 3.93 17.23
N GLY A 348 -9.62 4.92 18.13
CA GLY A 348 -10.31 4.90 19.42
C GLY A 348 -9.37 4.72 20.60
N ILE A 349 -9.96 4.48 21.77
CA ILE A 349 -9.27 4.32 23.05
C ILE A 349 -9.32 2.83 23.41
N HIS A 350 -8.15 2.26 23.68
CA HIS A 350 -8.02 0.82 23.90
C HIS A 350 -7.07 0.55 25.05
N ARG A 351 -7.35 -0.49 25.83
CA ARG A 351 -6.51 -0.90 26.95
C ARG A 351 -5.37 -1.80 26.49
N GLN A 352 -4.18 -1.57 27.02
CA GLN A 352 -2.99 -2.39 26.82
C GLN A 352 -2.91 -3.51 27.85
N LYS A 353 -2.08 -4.52 27.58
CA LYS A 353 -1.83 -5.64 28.50
C LYS A 353 -1.18 -5.26 29.83
N ASP A 354 -0.50 -4.11 29.89
CA ASP A 354 0.11 -3.57 31.12
C ASP A 354 -0.84 -2.67 31.94
N GLY A 355 -2.09 -2.53 31.51
CA GLY A 355 -3.10 -1.70 32.16
C GLY A 355 -3.15 -0.24 31.69
N ARG A 356 -2.16 0.24 30.92
CA ARG A 356 -2.20 1.56 30.25
C ARG A 356 -3.15 1.52 29.06
N TYR A 357 -3.23 2.64 28.34
CA TYR A 357 -4.06 2.80 27.16
C TYR A 357 -3.22 3.15 25.94
N TYR A 358 -3.76 2.85 24.76
CA TYR A 358 -3.35 3.50 23.52
C TYR A 358 -4.55 4.21 22.88
N VAL A 359 -4.26 5.31 22.21
CA VAL A 359 -5.26 6.16 21.57
C VAL A 359 -4.92 6.28 20.09
N GLY A 360 -5.77 5.72 19.23
CA GLY A 360 -5.69 5.87 17.78
C GLY A 360 -6.55 7.01 17.27
N VAL A 361 -5.97 7.85 16.42
CA VAL A 361 -6.59 9.06 15.87
C VAL A 361 -6.62 9.05 14.35
N ALA A 362 -7.68 9.62 13.78
CA ALA A 362 -7.93 9.63 12.34
C ALA A 362 -7.76 11.03 11.74
N PRO A 363 -6.68 11.30 11.00
CA PRO A 363 -6.67 12.39 10.02
C PRO A 363 -7.55 12.01 8.82
N VAL A 364 -8.01 13.01 8.07
CA VAL A 364 -8.72 12.76 6.82
C VAL A 364 -7.75 12.29 5.74
N ALA A 365 -7.91 11.03 5.29
CA ALA A 365 -7.09 10.40 4.27
C ALA A 365 -5.56 10.52 4.47
N GLY A 366 -5.12 10.48 5.73
CA GLY A 366 -3.71 10.55 6.11
C GLY A 366 -3.06 11.92 5.94
N ARG A 367 -3.79 12.97 5.58
CA ARG A 367 -3.20 14.29 5.41
C ARG A 367 -2.96 14.96 6.76
N VAL A 368 -1.71 15.36 6.97
CA VAL A 368 -1.24 16.13 8.13
C VAL A 368 -0.34 17.27 7.59
N SER A 369 0.48 17.86 8.46
CA SER A 369 1.56 18.78 8.08
C SER A 369 2.75 18.61 9.02
N GLY A 370 3.89 19.18 8.69
CA GLY A 370 5.02 19.26 9.62
C GLY A 370 4.63 19.93 10.93
N SER A 371 3.92 21.06 10.85
CA SER A 371 3.37 21.79 12.00
C SER A 371 2.46 20.92 12.87
N THR A 372 1.55 20.14 12.26
CA THR A 372 0.69 19.20 12.99
C THR A 372 1.53 18.11 13.66
N LEU A 373 2.49 17.51 12.96
CA LEU A 373 3.35 16.47 13.52
C LEU A 373 4.21 17.00 14.69
N GLY A 374 4.69 18.24 14.61
CA GLY A 374 5.42 18.91 15.69
C GLY A 374 4.56 19.08 16.93
N LYS A 375 3.33 19.59 16.77
CA LYS A 375 2.36 19.68 17.88
C LYS A 375 2.01 18.30 18.46
N VAL A 376 1.85 17.27 17.62
CA VAL A 376 1.64 15.90 18.11
C VAL A 376 2.82 15.44 18.96
N ALA A 377 4.06 15.69 18.54
CA ALA A 377 5.23 15.33 19.32
C ALA A 377 5.26 16.02 20.70
N GLU A 378 4.87 17.29 20.76
CA GLU A 378 4.72 18.05 22.02
C GLU A 378 3.61 17.48 22.91
N ILE A 379 2.43 17.23 22.34
CA ILE A 379 1.28 16.65 23.04
C ILE A 379 1.64 15.28 23.62
N VAL A 380 2.24 14.40 22.83
CA VAL A 380 2.63 13.04 23.25
C VAL A 380 3.61 13.10 24.43
N ALA A 381 4.65 13.94 24.33
CA ALA A 381 5.62 14.13 25.39
C ALA A 381 4.97 14.68 26.68
N ALA A 382 4.08 15.67 26.56
CA ALA A 382 3.36 16.25 27.70
C ALA A 382 2.47 15.22 28.42
N HIS A 383 1.96 14.22 27.72
CA HIS A 383 1.18 13.13 28.30
C HIS A 383 2.05 11.99 28.86
N GLY A 384 3.38 12.10 28.79
CA GLY A 384 4.32 11.13 29.37
C GLY A 384 4.55 9.88 28.52
N SER A 385 4.22 9.94 27.22
CA SER A 385 4.51 8.88 26.27
C SER A 385 5.69 9.25 25.37
N ASP A 386 6.39 8.24 24.87
CA ASP A 386 7.43 8.36 23.84
C ASP A 386 7.20 7.40 22.68
N ARG A 387 5.99 6.82 22.55
CA ARG A 387 5.71 5.79 21.55
C ARG A 387 4.54 6.19 20.68
N ILE A 388 4.86 6.52 19.43
CA ILE A 388 3.90 6.82 18.36
C ILE A 388 3.91 5.67 17.36
N ARG A 389 2.75 5.40 16.77
CA ARG A 389 2.62 4.43 15.67
C ARG A 389 1.86 5.02 14.51
N THR A 390 2.32 4.81 13.29
CA THR A 390 1.51 5.02 12.08
C THR A 390 0.83 3.72 11.70
N THR A 391 -0.30 3.79 11.00
CA THR A 391 -1.07 2.58 10.64
C THR A 391 -1.02 2.27 9.14
N PRO A 392 -1.26 0.99 8.77
CA PRO A 392 -1.51 0.59 7.38
C PRO A 392 -2.80 1.18 6.79
N TYR A 393 -3.53 2.02 7.54
CA TYR A 393 -4.79 2.64 7.12
C TYR A 393 -4.72 4.18 7.12
N GLN A 394 -3.51 4.75 7.17
CA GLN A 394 -3.25 6.21 7.16
C GLN A 394 -3.65 6.93 8.46
N LYS A 395 -3.55 6.25 9.61
CA LYS A 395 -3.86 6.80 10.95
C LYS A 395 -2.59 6.91 11.79
N LEU A 396 -2.72 7.49 12.98
CA LEU A 396 -1.67 7.61 13.98
C LEU A 396 -2.19 7.11 15.34
N LEU A 397 -1.35 6.47 16.14
CA LEU A 397 -1.63 6.08 17.52
C LEU A 397 -0.60 6.68 18.46
N VAL A 398 -1.04 6.98 19.67
CA VAL A 398 -0.20 7.29 20.83
C VAL A 398 -0.33 6.14 21.82
N LEU A 399 0.80 5.54 22.19
CA LEU A 399 0.83 4.41 23.13
C LEU A 399 1.13 4.90 24.55
N ASP A 400 1.06 3.98 25.49
CA ASP A 400 1.53 4.04 26.88
C ASP A 400 0.95 5.21 27.69
N VAL A 401 -0.34 5.47 27.47
CA VAL A 401 -1.07 6.57 28.12
C VAL A 401 -1.65 6.08 29.43
N ALA A 402 -1.37 6.78 30.53
CA ALA A 402 -2.02 6.51 31.82
C ALA A 402 -3.53 6.81 31.73
N GLU A 403 -4.36 6.05 32.45
CA GLU A 403 -5.82 6.13 32.39
C GLU A 403 -6.35 7.55 32.66
N ASP A 404 -5.79 8.22 33.67
CA ASP A 404 -6.12 9.59 34.07
C ASP A 404 -5.73 10.67 33.05
N LYS A 405 -4.91 10.32 32.05
CA LYS A 405 -4.45 11.20 30.98
C LYS A 405 -5.12 10.96 29.63
N VAL A 406 -5.96 9.93 29.51
CA VAL A 406 -6.57 9.54 28.23
C VAL A 406 -7.44 10.65 27.65
N GLU A 407 -8.38 11.19 28.42
CA GLU A 407 -9.30 12.19 27.90
C GLU A 407 -8.59 13.52 27.57
N SER A 408 -7.62 13.95 28.39
CA SER A 408 -6.85 15.16 28.09
C SER A 408 -6.02 15.00 26.80
N LEU A 409 -5.48 13.80 26.55
CA LEU A 409 -4.79 13.48 25.31
C LEU A 409 -5.75 13.55 24.12
N VAL A 410 -6.94 12.95 24.25
CA VAL A 410 -7.96 12.96 23.20
C VAL A 410 -8.37 14.39 22.86
N THR A 411 -8.61 15.25 23.85
CA THR A 411 -8.91 16.67 23.63
C THR A 411 -7.75 17.38 22.92
N SER A 412 -6.52 17.21 23.41
CA SER A 412 -5.34 17.87 22.83
C SER A 412 -5.09 17.47 21.37
N LEU A 413 -5.30 16.19 21.02
CA LEU A 413 -5.18 15.71 19.64
C LEU A 413 -6.32 16.22 18.75
N ALA A 414 -7.53 16.33 19.28
CA ALA A 414 -8.66 16.90 18.55
C ALA A 414 -8.43 18.37 18.19
N ASP A 415 -7.78 19.16 19.07
CA ASP A 415 -7.44 20.58 18.81
C ASP A 415 -6.48 20.76 17.63
N VAL A 416 -5.77 19.71 17.22
CA VAL A 416 -4.91 19.70 16.02
C VAL A 416 -5.54 18.94 14.84
N GLY A 417 -6.84 18.65 14.92
CA GLY A 417 -7.62 18.01 13.87
C GLY A 417 -7.46 16.48 13.79
N LEU A 418 -7.00 15.85 14.87
CA LEU A 418 -6.78 14.40 14.95
C LEU A 418 -7.76 13.76 15.93
N GLU A 419 -8.84 13.19 15.40
CA GLU A 419 -9.96 12.71 16.21
C GLU A 419 -9.79 11.24 16.63
N ALA A 420 -9.91 10.97 17.93
CA ALA A 420 -10.01 9.60 18.45
C ALA A 420 -11.43 9.00 18.35
N ARG A 421 -12.44 9.86 18.22
CA ARG A 421 -13.86 9.50 18.08
C ARG A 421 -14.45 10.06 16.77
N PRO A 422 -13.85 9.75 15.61
CA PRO A 422 -14.27 10.31 14.34
C PRO A 422 -15.62 9.76 13.89
N SER A 423 -16.26 10.46 12.95
CA SER A 423 -17.35 9.88 12.16
C SER A 423 -16.89 8.61 11.43
N VAL A 424 -17.85 7.75 11.06
CA VAL A 424 -17.57 6.56 10.25
C VAL A 424 -16.89 6.94 8.92
N TRP A 425 -17.26 8.08 8.32
CA TRP A 425 -16.70 8.57 7.06
C TRP A 425 -15.24 8.95 7.19
N ARG A 426 -14.89 9.74 8.21
CA ARG A 426 -13.51 10.16 8.49
C ARG A 426 -12.63 8.97 8.83
N ARG A 427 -13.15 8.02 9.62
CA ARG A 427 -12.44 6.79 10.00
C ARG A 427 -12.12 5.92 8.79
N ASN A 428 -13.10 5.68 7.92
CA ASN A 428 -13.05 4.64 6.90
C ASN A 428 -12.74 5.14 5.48
N THR A 429 -12.44 6.42 5.32
CA THR A 429 -11.98 6.97 4.03
C THR A 429 -10.46 6.94 3.93
N MET A 430 -9.94 6.36 2.85
CA MET A 430 -8.54 6.46 2.45
C MET A 430 -8.41 7.11 1.08
N ALA A 431 -7.31 7.82 0.85
CA ALA A 431 -6.99 8.38 -0.45
C ALA A 431 -5.51 8.28 -0.78
N CYS A 432 -5.21 8.06 -2.05
CA CYS A 432 -3.84 8.13 -2.54
C CYS A 432 -3.39 9.60 -2.71
N THR A 433 -2.16 9.83 -3.15
CA THR A 433 -1.63 11.19 -3.36
C THR A 433 -2.42 12.02 -4.37
N GLY A 434 -2.98 11.40 -5.42
CA GLY A 434 -3.77 12.12 -6.41
C GLY A 434 -2.95 13.00 -7.35
N ILE A 435 -3.65 13.74 -8.22
CA ILE A 435 -3.05 14.60 -9.24
C ILE A 435 -2.24 15.75 -8.65
N GLU A 436 -2.50 16.13 -7.38
CA GLU A 436 -1.73 17.15 -6.67
C GLU A 436 -0.21 16.96 -6.79
N TYR A 437 0.29 15.73 -6.64
CA TYR A 437 1.73 15.43 -6.76
C TYR A 437 2.08 14.18 -7.59
N CYS A 438 1.14 13.29 -7.87
CA CYS A 438 1.44 12.02 -8.55
C CYS A 438 1.41 12.16 -10.07
N LYS A 439 2.54 11.83 -10.71
CA LYS A 439 2.65 11.84 -12.18
C LYS A 439 1.79 10.78 -12.90
N LEU A 440 1.25 9.81 -12.18
CA LEU A 440 0.39 8.76 -12.75
C LEU A 440 -1.10 9.03 -12.53
N ALA A 441 -1.44 10.01 -11.71
CA ALA A 441 -2.82 10.31 -11.37
C ALA A 441 -3.52 11.07 -12.50
N ILE A 442 -4.80 10.73 -12.69
CA ILE A 442 -5.70 11.31 -13.67
C ILE A 442 -6.67 12.29 -12.99
N VAL A 443 -6.91 12.15 -11.70
CA VAL A 443 -7.86 12.96 -10.94
C VAL A 443 -7.31 13.32 -9.56
N GLU A 444 -7.86 14.36 -8.96
CA GLU A 444 -7.56 14.73 -7.58
C GLU A 444 -8.21 13.76 -6.57
N THR A 445 -7.52 13.49 -5.46
CA THR A 445 -8.00 12.53 -4.45
C THR A 445 -7.97 13.01 -3.00
N LYS A 446 -6.90 13.61 -2.50
CA LYS A 446 -6.79 13.96 -1.07
C LYS A 446 -7.72 15.13 -0.71
N ALA A 447 -7.69 16.19 -1.51
CA ALA A 447 -8.58 17.33 -1.32
C ALA A 447 -10.04 16.95 -1.60
N LEU A 448 -10.27 16.06 -2.57
CA LEU A 448 -11.60 15.52 -2.87
C LEU A 448 -12.13 14.66 -1.70
N ALA A 449 -11.31 13.77 -1.14
CA ALA A 449 -11.67 12.93 -0.01
C ALA A 449 -12.07 13.77 1.21
N ARG A 450 -11.37 14.89 1.47
CA ARG A 450 -11.77 15.82 2.52
C ARG A 450 -13.16 16.38 2.31
N ARG A 451 -13.42 16.97 1.13
CA ARG A 451 -14.76 17.49 0.80
C ARG A 451 -15.84 16.42 0.85
N LEU A 452 -15.52 15.20 0.41
CA LEU A 452 -16.45 14.08 0.46
C LEU A 452 -16.80 13.70 1.90
N VAL A 453 -15.80 13.60 2.79
CA VAL A 453 -16.02 13.33 4.21
C VAL A 453 -16.88 14.43 4.84
N ASP A 454 -16.52 15.71 4.62
CA ASP A 454 -17.27 16.85 5.18
C ASP A 454 -18.75 16.84 4.72
N GLU A 455 -19.02 16.54 3.44
CA GLU A 455 -20.38 16.42 2.92
C GLU A 455 -21.13 15.22 3.51
N LEU A 456 -20.49 14.05 3.64
CA LEU A 456 -21.13 12.85 4.17
C LEU A 456 -21.41 12.95 5.67
N GLU A 457 -20.52 13.57 6.45
CA GLU A 457 -20.75 13.90 7.86
C GLU A 457 -21.99 14.78 8.05
N ARG A 458 -22.24 15.71 7.11
CA ARG A 458 -23.44 16.57 7.14
C ARG A 458 -24.70 15.87 6.66
N ARG A 459 -24.60 15.06 5.60
CA ARG A 459 -25.78 14.49 4.92
C ARG A 459 -26.24 13.16 5.52
N VAL A 460 -25.29 12.32 5.94
CA VAL A 460 -25.54 10.99 6.52
C VAL A 460 -24.75 10.88 7.84
N PRO A 461 -25.11 11.66 8.88
CA PRO A 461 -24.36 11.71 10.13
C PRO A 461 -24.46 10.42 10.94
N GLU A 462 -25.61 9.74 10.87
CA GLU A 462 -25.91 8.53 11.64
C GLU A 462 -25.67 7.31 10.76
N LEU A 463 -24.55 6.63 11.01
CA LEU A 463 -24.22 5.35 10.39
C LEU A 463 -23.76 4.37 11.47
N ASP A 464 -24.50 3.29 11.63
CA ASP A 464 -24.28 2.23 12.62
C ASP A 464 -23.43 1.07 12.07
N VAL A 465 -23.02 1.12 10.80
CA VAL A 465 -22.13 0.15 10.16
C VAL A 465 -20.91 0.84 9.57
N PRO A 466 -19.73 0.22 9.60
CA PRO A 466 -18.58 0.75 8.87
C PRO A 466 -18.80 0.60 7.36
N ILE A 467 -18.60 1.68 6.61
CA ILE A 467 -18.52 1.67 5.14
C ILE A 467 -17.19 2.29 4.73
N THR A 468 -16.37 1.52 4.03
CA THR A 468 -15.05 1.94 3.56
C THR A 468 -15.11 2.64 2.21
N ILE A 469 -14.41 3.78 2.10
CA ILE A 469 -14.32 4.56 0.86
C ILE A 469 -12.86 4.75 0.47
N ASN A 470 -12.47 4.23 -0.70
CA ASN A 470 -11.09 4.22 -1.15
C ASN A 470 -10.90 5.04 -2.43
N VAL A 471 -10.42 6.29 -2.30
CA VAL A 471 -10.27 7.27 -3.38
C VAL A 471 -8.91 7.14 -4.08
N ASN A 472 -8.90 6.73 -5.35
CA ASN A 472 -7.66 6.48 -6.09
C ASN A 472 -7.59 7.31 -7.38
N GLY A 473 -6.47 7.97 -7.62
CA GLY A 473 -6.30 8.88 -8.74
C GLY A 473 -6.08 8.18 -10.09
N CYS A 474 -5.79 6.88 -10.08
CA CYS A 474 -5.51 6.09 -11.27
C CYS A 474 -5.68 4.57 -11.02
N PRO A 475 -5.58 3.71 -12.06
CA PRO A 475 -5.73 2.26 -11.91
C PRO A 475 -4.67 1.51 -11.08
N ASN A 476 -3.61 2.19 -10.61
CA ASN A 476 -2.56 1.55 -9.81
C ASN A 476 -3.03 1.10 -8.42
N SER A 477 -4.17 1.60 -7.95
CA SER A 477 -4.80 1.19 -6.69
C SER A 477 -3.89 1.35 -5.46
N CYS A 478 -3.23 2.51 -5.34
CA CYS A 478 -2.34 2.79 -4.21
C CYS A 478 -3.10 2.88 -2.88
N ALA A 479 -4.36 3.34 -2.90
CA ALA A 479 -5.29 3.34 -1.79
C ALA A 479 -6.38 2.27 -1.98
N ARG A 480 -6.06 1.13 -2.62
CA ARG A 480 -6.80 -0.14 -2.49
C ARG A 480 -8.27 -0.13 -2.96
N ILE A 481 -8.50 0.28 -4.20
CA ILE A 481 -9.81 0.33 -4.87
C ILE A 481 -10.63 -0.95 -4.64
N GLN A 482 -10.03 -2.11 -4.89
CA GLN A 482 -10.79 -3.35 -5.05
C GLN A 482 -11.25 -3.97 -3.74
N VAL A 483 -10.73 -3.53 -2.60
CA VAL A 483 -11.00 -4.12 -1.28
C VAL A 483 -11.65 -3.10 -0.35
N ALA A 484 -12.50 -2.25 -0.93
CA ALA A 484 -13.38 -1.34 -0.20
C ALA A 484 -14.83 -1.60 -0.59
N ASP A 485 -15.72 -1.25 0.34
CA ASP A 485 -17.16 -1.18 0.11
C ASP A 485 -17.46 -0.27 -1.08
N ILE A 486 -16.85 0.92 -1.11
CA ILE A 486 -16.91 1.86 -2.22
C ILE A 486 -15.50 2.23 -2.68
N GLY A 487 -15.00 1.49 -3.67
CA GLY A 487 -13.73 1.74 -4.34
C GLY A 487 -13.86 2.69 -5.52
N LEU A 488 -13.05 3.74 -5.57
CA LEU A 488 -13.11 4.76 -6.63
C LEU A 488 -11.83 4.77 -7.47
N LYS A 489 -11.94 4.40 -8.74
CA LYS A 489 -10.82 4.40 -9.70
C LYS A 489 -10.88 5.61 -10.62
N GLY A 490 -9.97 6.56 -10.40
CA GLY A 490 -9.85 7.80 -11.17
C GLY A 490 -9.59 7.57 -12.66
N GLN A 491 -10.32 8.31 -13.48
CA GLN A 491 -10.23 8.36 -14.94
C GLN A 491 -10.93 9.61 -15.47
N ILE A 492 -10.73 9.92 -16.75
CA ILE A 492 -11.57 10.92 -17.43
C ILE A 492 -12.93 10.30 -17.77
N VAL A 493 -14.00 11.04 -17.49
CA VAL A 493 -15.40 10.66 -17.76
C VAL A 493 -16.09 11.77 -18.55
N LEU A 494 -17.29 11.50 -19.06
CA LEU A 494 -18.12 12.51 -19.70
C LEU A 494 -19.15 13.01 -18.69
N ASP A 495 -19.33 14.32 -18.58
CA ASP A 495 -20.45 14.91 -17.86
C ASP A 495 -21.75 14.85 -18.68
N ARG A 496 -22.85 15.37 -18.12
CA ARG A 496 -24.17 15.40 -18.78
C ARG A 496 -24.19 16.23 -20.07
N GLN A 497 -23.23 17.15 -20.23
CA GLN A 497 -23.05 17.98 -21.42
C GLN A 497 -22.08 17.36 -22.43
N GLY A 498 -21.58 16.14 -22.17
CA GLY A 498 -20.63 15.45 -23.04
C GLY A 498 -19.19 15.97 -22.96
N ARG A 499 -18.87 16.80 -21.95
CA ARG A 499 -17.52 17.34 -21.75
C ARG A 499 -16.67 16.34 -20.96
N GLN A 500 -15.39 16.27 -21.31
CA GLN A 500 -14.42 15.45 -20.56
C GLN A 500 -14.08 16.12 -19.23
N VAL A 501 -14.34 15.43 -18.13
CA VAL A 501 -14.08 15.90 -16.76
C VAL A 501 -13.45 14.80 -15.91
N GLU A 502 -12.89 15.19 -14.77
CA GLU A 502 -12.43 14.23 -13.76
C GLU A 502 -13.60 13.40 -13.21
N GLY A 503 -13.40 12.10 -13.07
CA GLY A 503 -14.36 11.22 -12.45
C GLY A 503 -13.80 9.84 -12.10
N PHE A 504 -14.70 8.93 -11.77
CA PHE A 504 -14.34 7.64 -11.19
C PHE A 504 -15.15 6.52 -11.85
N GLN A 505 -14.50 5.38 -12.09
CA GLN A 505 -15.20 4.09 -12.15
C GLN A 505 -15.39 3.61 -10.72
N VAL A 506 -16.62 3.21 -10.39
CA VAL A 506 -16.95 2.70 -9.06
C VAL A 506 -16.78 1.18 -9.02
N HIS A 507 -16.21 0.69 -7.92
CA HIS A 507 -16.12 -0.71 -7.51
C HIS A 507 -16.89 -0.86 -6.20
N LEU A 508 -17.80 -1.84 -6.12
CA LEU A 508 -18.68 -1.99 -4.94
C LEU A 508 -18.53 -3.36 -4.28
N GLY A 509 -18.54 -3.37 -2.94
CA GLY A 509 -18.61 -4.57 -2.12
C GLY A 509 -17.31 -5.39 -2.08
N GLY A 510 -16.16 -4.72 -2.15
CA GLY A 510 -14.88 -5.37 -1.89
C GLY A 510 -14.55 -5.39 -0.40
N GLY A 511 -13.80 -6.38 0.05
CA GLY A 511 -13.45 -6.54 1.46
C GLY A 511 -12.18 -7.37 1.68
N LEU A 512 -11.76 -7.42 2.94
CA LEU A 512 -10.69 -8.26 3.47
C LEU A 512 -11.24 -9.09 4.66
N GLY A 513 -10.43 -9.95 5.27
CA GLY A 513 -10.91 -10.83 6.34
C GLY A 513 -11.98 -11.80 5.82
N VAL A 514 -13.09 -11.94 6.53
CA VAL A 514 -14.18 -12.86 6.13
C VAL A 514 -14.82 -12.49 4.78
N ASP A 515 -14.70 -11.23 4.36
CA ASP A 515 -15.21 -10.72 3.07
C ASP A 515 -14.10 -10.62 2.00
N ALA A 516 -12.99 -11.34 2.18
CA ALA A 516 -11.87 -11.29 1.25
C ALA A 516 -12.32 -11.53 -0.20
N GLY A 517 -12.36 -10.44 -0.98
CA GLY A 517 -13.01 -10.41 -2.27
C GLY A 517 -12.89 -9.05 -2.93
N PHE A 518 -13.02 -9.03 -4.26
CA PHE A 518 -12.89 -7.80 -5.03
C PHE A 518 -14.25 -7.18 -5.35
N GLY A 519 -14.34 -5.87 -5.15
CA GLY A 519 -15.53 -5.11 -5.49
C GLY A 519 -15.88 -5.23 -6.97
N ARG A 520 -17.17 -5.47 -7.25
CA ARG A 520 -17.70 -5.63 -8.60
C ARG A 520 -17.78 -4.30 -9.33
N LYS A 521 -17.53 -4.35 -10.65
CA LYS A 521 -17.68 -3.21 -11.55
C LYS A 521 -19.05 -3.28 -12.20
N LEU A 522 -19.86 -2.24 -12.07
CA LEU A 522 -21.11 -2.13 -12.82
C LEU A 522 -20.84 -1.58 -14.22
N ARG A 523 -21.53 -2.13 -15.21
CA ARG A 523 -21.35 -1.73 -16.61
C ARG A 523 -21.83 -0.30 -16.76
N GLY A 524 -20.97 0.58 -17.26
CA GLY A 524 -21.33 1.98 -17.53
C GLY A 524 -21.35 2.90 -16.30
N LEU A 525 -21.28 2.37 -15.07
CA LEU A 525 -21.26 3.20 -13.87
C LEU A 525 -19.97 4.02 -13.80
N LYS A 526 -20.11 5.31 -14.06
CA LYS A 526 -19.09 6.34 -13.94
C LYS A 526 -19.72 7.52 -13.22
N VAL A 527 -18.96 8.13 -12.32
CA VAL A 527 -19.42 9.26 -11.52
C VAL A 527 -18.42 10.38 -11.70
N THR A 528 -18.88 11.59 -12.01
CA THR A 528 -18.00 12.76 -12.06
C THR A 528 -17.50 13.09 -10.65
N ALA A 529 -16.35 13.74 -10.52
CA ALA A 529 -15.85 14.13 -9.20
C ALA A 529 -16.84 15.05 -8.44
N ALA A 530 -17.64 15.83 -9.17
CA ALA A 530 -18.66 16.72 -8.62
C ALA A 530 -19.90 15.97 -8.09
N GLU A 531 -20.34 14.91 -8.78
CA GLU A 531 -21.51 14.11 -8.39
C GLU A 531 -21.19 13.06 -7.31
N LEU A 532 -19.93 12.96 -6.88
CA LEU A 532 -19.49 11.89 -5.97
C LEU A 532 -20.22 11.90 -4.61
N PRO A 533 -20.40 13.05 -3.91
CA PRO A 533 -21.20 13.07 -2.67
C PRO A 533 -22.64 12.58 -2.89
N ASP A 534 -23.29 13.03 -3.98
CA ASP A 534 -24.68 12.64 -4.29
C ASP A 534 -24.80 11.14 -4.61
N TYR A 535 -23.81 10.57 -5.29
CA TYR A 535 -23.75 9.14 -5.57
C TYR A 535 -23.60 8.33 -4.28
N VAL A 536 -22.62 8.69 -3.44
CA VAL A 536 -22.34 7.96 -2.20
C VAL A 536 -23.53 8.03 -1.25
N GLU A 537 -24.13 9.21 -1.07
CA GLU A 537 -25.34 9.36 -0.27
C GLU A 537 -26.47 8.47 -0.79
N ARG A 538 -26.74 8.48 -2.11
CA ARG A 538 -27.82 7.69 -2.71
C ARG A 538 -27.63 6.19 -2.48
N VAL A 539 -26.44 5.66 -2.75
CA VAL A 539 -26.20 4.21 -2.60
C VAL A 539 -26.22 3.80 -1.13
N VAL A 540 -25.72 4.64 -0.22
CA VAL A 540 -25.74 4.38 1.23
C VAL A 540 -27.16 4.41 1.77
N ARG A 541 -27.98 5.40 1.41
CA ARG A 541 -29.38 5.45 1.85
C ARG A 541 -30.18 4.25 1.37
N ARG A 542 -30.01 3.85 0.11
CA ARG A 542 -30.63 2.62 -0.42
C ARG A 542 -30.19 1.37 0.31
N TYR A 543 -28.90 1.27 0.67
CA TYR A 543 -28.42 0.19 1.51
C TYR A 543 -29.12 0.20 2.87
N LEU A 544 -29.18 1.35 3.56
CA LEU A 544 -29.83 1.45 4.86
C LEU A 544 -31.33 1.10 4.81
N ASP A 545 -32.01 1.47 3.73
CA ASP A 545 -33.44 1.18 3.52
C ASP A 545 -33.70 -0.30 3.21
N GLN A 546 -32.76 -0.97 2.54
CA GLN A 546 -32.95 -2.33 2.00
C GLN A 546 -32.22 -3.42 2.80
N ARG A 547 -31.32 -3.06 3.70
CA ARG A 547 -30.50 -4.02 4.44
C ARG A 547 -31.34 -4.87 5.37
N GLU A 548 -30.93 -6.13 5.51
CA GLU A 548 -31.41 -6.98 6.59
C GLU A 548 -30.72 -6.60 7.91
N PRO A 549 -31.32 -6.90 9.08
CA PRO A 549 -30.69 -6.65 10.37
C PRO A 549 -29.28 -7.27 10.46
N GLY A 550 -28.27 -6.44 10.72
CA GLY A 550 -26.87 -6.86 10.83
C GLY A 550 -26.16 -7.14 9.50
N GLU A 551 -26.82 -6.95 8.35
CA GLU A 551 -26.21 -7.18 7.04
C GLU A 551 -25.17 -6.10 6.71
N ARG A 552 -23.99 -6.50 6.24
CA ARG A 552 -22.93 -5.57 5.80
C ARG A 552 -23.15 -5.06 4.38
N PHE A 553 -22.59 -3.88 4.08
CA PHE A 553 -22.69 -3.27 2.76
C PHE A 553 -22.21 -4.21 1.63
N ALA A 554 -21.05 -4.85 1.80
CA ALA A 554 -20.54 -5.81 0.82
C ALA A 554 -21.50 -6.96 0.52
N HIS A 555 -22.23 -7.47 1.52
CA HIS A 555 -23.23 -8.54 1.35
C HIS A 555 -24.46 -8.04 0.62
N TRP A 556 -25.00 -6.88 1.01
CA TRP A 556 -26.12 -6.26 0.32
C TRP A 556 -25.81 -6.03 -1.16
N VAL A 557 -24.60 -5.54 -1.50
CA VAL A 557 -24.17 -5.34 -2.89
C VAL A 557 -24.28 -6.62 -3.73
N THR A 558 -24.11 -7.82 -3.14
CA THR A 558 -24.21 -9.07 -3.90
C THR A 558 -25.63 -9.37 -4.39
N ARG A 559 -26.65 -9.05 -3.58
CA ARG A 559 -28.07 -9.31 -3.87
C ARG A 559 -28.83 -8.11 -4.43
N ALA A 560 -28.33 -6.90 -4.22
CA ALA A 560 -28.99 -5.67 -4.63
C ALA A 560 -29.17 -5.62 -6.16
N PRO A 561 -30.35 -5.19 -6.65
CA PRO A 561 -30.57 -4.97 -8.08
C PRO A 561 -29.66 -3.84 -8.59
N GLU A 562 -29.26 -3.88 -9.87
CA GLU A 562 -28.29 -2.92 -10.41
C GLU A 562 -28.78 -1.47 -10.31
N GLU A 563 -30.10 -1.25 -10.43
CA GLU A 563 -30.73 0.06 -10.30
C GLU A 563 -30.51 0.67 -8.91
N ALA A 564 -30.40 -0.16 -7.86
CA ALA A 564 -30.13 0.32 -6.50
C ALA A 564 -28.69 0.83 -6.33
N LEU A 565 -27.78 0.46 -7.22
CA LEU A 565 -26.34 0.74 -7.11
C LEU A 565 -25.87 1.88 -8.01
N THR A 566 -26.78 2.42 -8.82
CA THR A 566 -26.53 3.47 -9.83
C THR A 566 -27.00 4.84 -9.41
#